data_AF-A0A3E4MEQ7-F1
#
_entry.id   AF-A0A3E4MEQ7-F1
#
_cell.length_a   1.000
_cell.length_b   1.000
_cell.length_c   1.000
_cell.angle_alpha   90.00
_cell.angle_beta   90.00
_cell.angle_gamma   90.00
#
_symmetry.space_group_name_H-M   'P 1'
#
loop_
_entity.id
_entity.type
_entity.pdbx_description
1 polymer ?
#
loop_
_entity_poly.entity_id
_entity_poly.type
_entity_poly.pdbx_seq_one_letter_code
_entity_poly.pdbx_strand_id
1 'polypeptide(L)'
;MENVRDSTYKRVKEYLVQRGYPAVPDETYDHIDEWLEWYQNDVEKFHHYKLYNGAVMTNQERYKLGMAKTVCEDWANLLLNEKVAIKAGKYSNRLAEILNYNNFRIQGNRLIEKAFALGTGAFVEYLNADGQVIIDYIRADMIYPLSWDNGDITECAFGTAKMLNGKEVIYLQMHRFGKVDDGENSDQYYIENVYIDAKSGKDVEVPEDVEELASTKSAEPLFQIITPNICNNIDLDSPLGVSVYANGIDEVKGCDLIYDSYMNEFVLGRKRIMVPISMARRQMEADGISSPTFDPDDTVYYLLPEDKNGNNQLTEVDMSIRAQEHELGIQKSLDLLSLKVGMGAGRYKYDSGGVKTATEVISDKSDLYQNRQKHCIVIADVIINMVRAVSFLDTGGAIDATVDFDDSIIEDSNSLIDKNVKLVNAGLRSKLTAIMEINKCSEQEAQEELERIRKDNQITGQDIDWTGGDDDELDEEDDSPEEKEGKENQDPDDSKSGKTPVPGDKE
;
A
#
# COMPACT_ATOMS: atom_id res chain seq x y z
N MET A 1 17.24 -1.07 18.44
CA MET A 1 16.39 0.14 18.31
C MET A 1 15.23 0.13 19.31
N GLU A 2 14.86 -1.03 19.87
CA GLU A 2 13.82 -1.17 20.93
C GLU A 2 14.06 -0.27 22.15
N ASN A 3 15.27 -0.22 22.71
CA ASN A 3 15.53 0.50 23.97
C ASN A 3 15.32 2.03 23.93
N VAL A 4 15.29 2.67 22.74
CA VAL A 4 15.13 4.14 22.63
C VAL A 4 13.65 4.52 22.49
N ARG A 5 12.84 3.74 21.77
CA ARG A 5 11.42 4.02 21.54
C ARG A 5 10.56 3.70 22.76
N ASP A 6 10.84 2.58 23.42
CA ASP A 6 10.21 2.19 24.68
C ASP A 6 10.45 3.27 25.78
N SER A 7 11.60 3.95 25.72
CA SER A 7 11.89 5.07 26.62
C SER A 7 11.12 6.34 26.29
N THR A 8 10.75 6.57 25.04
CA THR A 8 10.11 7.82 24.57
C THR A 8 8.64 7.85 24.95
N TYR A 9 7.86 6.79 24.65
CA TYR A 9 6.43 6.78 24.95
C TYR A 9 6.19 6.84 26.47
N LYS A 10 6.96 6.06 27.25
CA LYS A 10 6.86 6.04 28.72
C LYS A 10 7.12 7.43 29.28
N ARG A 11 8.08 8.17 28.70
CA ARG A 11 8.39 9.54 29.13
C ARG A 11 7.28 10.53 28.81
N VAL A 12 6.72 10.46 27.60
CA VAL A 12 5.59 11.32 27.21
C VAL A 12 4.38 11.02 28.09
N LYS A 13 4.09 9.74 28.34
CA LYS A 13 3.00 9.31 29.22
C LYS A 13 3.17 9.85 30.65
N GLU A 14 4.34 9.65 31.25
CA GLU A 14 4.65 10.18 32.59
C GLU A 14 4.47 11.70 32.66
N TYR A 15 4.90 12.41 31.62
CA TYR A 15 4.75 13.86 31.52
C TYR A 15 3.28 14.28 31.43
N LEU A 16 2.49 13.63 30.58
CA LEU A 16 1.06 13.93 30.41
C LEU A 16 0.27 13.66 31.70
N VAL A 17 0.56 12.56 32.41
CA VAL A 17 -0.07 12.23 33.70
C VAL A 17 0.27 13.28 34.77
N GLN A 18 1.51 13.77 34.82
CA GLN A 18 1.89 14.84 35.75
C GLN A 18 1.11 16.14 35.51
N ARG A 19 0.67 16.37 34.26
CA ARG A 19 -0.16 17.51 33.87
C ARG A 19 -1.67 17.27 34.01
N GLY A 20 -2.06 16.09 34.49
CA GLY A 20 -3.47 15.76 34.79
C GLY A 20 -4.26 15.18 33.62
N TYR A 21 -3.61 14.83 32.51
CA TYR A 21 -4.29 14.15 31.39
C TYR A 21 -4.44 12.65 31.67
N PRO A 22 -5.52 12.02 31.18
CA PRO A 22 -5.65 10.57 31.20
C PRO A 22 -4.56 9.93 30.34
N ALA A 23 -4.19 8.70 30.67
CA ALA A 23 -3.17 7.97 29.93
C ALA A 23 -3.72 6.62 29.50
N VAL A 24 -3.53 6.32 28.21
CA VAL A 24 -3.82 5.00 27.64
C VAL A 24 -2.92 3.94 28.32
N PRO A 25 -3.41 2.69 28.54
CA PRO A 25 -2.61 1.62 29.12
C PRO A 25 -1.29 1.37 28.37
N ASP A 26 -0.25 0.92 29.09
CA ASP A 26 1.05 0.60 28.47
C ASP A 26 0.92 -0.59 27.49
N GLU A 27 0.04 -1.54 27.80
CA GLU A 27 -0.25 -2.72 26.98
C GLU A 27 -0.67 -2.35 25.54
N THR A 28 -1.40 -1.25 25.37
CA THR A 28 -1.79 -0.76 24.04
C THR A 28 -0.56 -0.37 23.20
N TYR A 29 0.43 0.28 23.81
CA TYR A 29 1.67 0.67 23.12
C TYR A 29 2.60 -0.53 22.91
N ASP A 30 2.63 -1.48 23.84
CA ASP A 30 3.38 -2.73 23.69
C ASP A 30 2.88 -3.55 22.47
N HIS A 31 1.57 -3.55 22.22
CA HIS A 31 1.00 -4.16 21.01
C HIS A 31 1.34 -3.38 19.72
N ILE A 32 1.39 -2.05 19.77
CA ILE A 32 1.84 -1.24 18.63
C ILE A 32 3.28 -1.57 18.26
N ASP A 33 4.15 -1.76 19.26
CA ASP A 33 5.53 -2.18 19.05
C ASP A 33 5.63 -3.61 18.49
N GLU A 34 4.82 -4.56 18.98
CA GLU A 34 4.72 -5.91 18.41
C GLU A 34 4.32 -5.86 16.92
N TRP A 35 3.30 -5.09 16.57
CA TRP A 35 2.88 -4.92 15.18
C TRP A 35 4.00 -4.27 14.36
N LEU A 36 4.71 -3.29 14.91
CA LEU A 36 5.82 -2.68 14.21
C LEU A 36 6.94 -3.68 13.87
N GLU A 37 7.27 -4.62 14.76
CA GLU A 37 8.23 -5.70 14.49
C GLU A 37 7.75 -6.60 13.32
N TRP A 38 6.48 -6.98 13.34
CA TRP A 38 5.87 -7.78 12.25
C TRP A 38 5.88 -7.02 10.92
N TYR A 39 5.55 -5.74 10.92
CA TYR A 39 5.60 -4.89 9.73
C TYR A 39 7.03 -4.69 9.21
N GLN A 40 8.02 -4.56 10.11
CA GLN A 40 9.45 -4.50 9.77
C GLN A 40 10.00 -5.85 9.30
N ASN A 41 9.20 -6.92 9.44
CA ASN A 41 9.55 -8.29 9.07
C ASN A 41 10.80 -8.78 9.81
N ASP A 42 10.92 -8.40 11.09
CA ASP A 42 12.01 -8.85 11.95
C ASP A 42 11.57 -8.90 13.42
N VAL A 43 11.17 -10.09 13.86
CA VAL A 43 10.63 -10.36 15.20
C VAL A 43 11.64 -11.21 15.95
N GLU A 44 12.32 -10.61 16.93
CA GLU A 44 13.43 -11.26 17.67
C GLU A 44 13.02 -12.61 18.26
N LYS A 45 11.82 -12.69 18.85
CA LYS A 45 11.32 -13.90 19.51
C LYS A 45 10.91 -15.03 18.56
N PHE A 46 10.79 -14.76 17.25
CA PHE A 46 10.25 -15.70 16.27
C PHE A 46 11.20 -15.99 15.11
N HIS A 47 11.79 -14.96 14.50
CA HIS A 47 12.69 -15.13 13.35
C HIS A 47 14.10 -15.56 13.76
N HIS A 48 14.53 -15.19 14.97
CA HIS A 48 15.85 -15.56 15.51
C HIS A 48 15.73 -16.70 16.50
N TYR A 49 16.46 -17.79 16.26
CA TYR A 49 16.46 -18.94 17.17
C TYR A 49 17.84 -19.58 17.25
N LYS A 50 18.06 -20.38 18.30
CA LYS A 50 19.32 -21.11 18.48
C LYS A 50 19.07 -22.60 18.34
N LEU A 51 19.89 -23.26 17.54
CA LEU A 51 19.80 -24.69 17.31
C LEU A 51 21.08 -25.36 17.80
N TYR A 52 20.94 -26.46 18.54
CA TYR A 52 22.08 -27.28 18.95
C TYR A 52 22.35 -28.34 17.88
N ASN A 53 23.51 -28.27 17.23
CA ASN A 53 23.88 -29.20 16.16
C ASN A 53 24.58 -30.47 16.66
N GLY A 54 24.60 -30.72 17.98
CA GLY A 54 25.31 -31.85 18.59
C GLY A 54 26.73 -31.53 19.05
N ALA A 55 27.29 -30.37 18.69
CA ALA A 55 28.61 -29.91 19.15
C ALA A 55 28.56 -28.48 19.71
N VAL A 56 27.91 -27.56 19.00
CA VAL A 56 27.82 -26.14 19.36
C VAL A 56 26.39 -25.62 19.19
N MET A 57 26.06 -24.57 19.94
CA MET A 57 24.85 -23.79 19.71
C MET A 57 25.11 -22.85 18.53
N THR A 58 24.35 -22.98 17.45
CA THR A 58 24.40 -22.06 16.30
C THR A 58 23.20 -21.14 16.33
N ASN A 59 23.42 -19.86 16.02
CA ASN A 59 22.32 -18.93 15.75
C ASN A 59 21.77 -19.24 14.36
N GLN A 60 20.45 -19.20 14.22
CA GLN A 60 19.74 -19.42 12.97
C GLN A 60 18.74 -18.28 12.79
N GLU A 61 18.57 -17.86 11.55
CA GLU A 61 17.56 -16.89 11.15
C GLU A 61 16.60 -17.57 10.17
N ARG A 62 15.30 -17.41 10.40
CA ARG A 62 14.26 -17.94 9.50
C ARG A 62 14.18 -17.10 8.24
N TYR A 63 13.94 -17.74 7.10
CA TYR A 63 13.47 -17.01 5.92
C TYR A 63 12.06 -16.46 6.17
N LYS A 64 11.79 -15.28 5.60
CA LYS A 64 10.60 -14.47 5.93
C LYS A 64 9.87 -14.12 4.65
N LEU A 65 8.56 -14.36 4.59
CA LEU A 65 7.74 -14.02 3.44
C LEU A 65 7.30 -12.55 3.48
N GLY A 66 7.16 -11.96 4.68
CA GLY A 66 6.90 -10.53 4.86
C GLY A 66 5.44 -10.12 4.61
N MET A 67 4.49 -11.01 4.86
CA MET A 67 3.08 -10.79 4.51
C MET A 67 2.41 -9.67 5.32
N ALA A 68 2.88 -9.36 6.54
CA ALA A 68 2.33 -8.25 7.32
C ALA A 68 2.46 -6.91 6.57
N LYS A 69 3.63 -6.64 5.96
CA LYS A 69 3.85 -5.45 5.13
C LYS A 69 3.00 -5.49 3.86
N THR A 70 2.97 -6.62 3.16
CA THR A 70 2.24 -6.79 1.90
C THR A 70 0.74 -6.51 2.07
N VAL A 71 0.14 -7.02 3.15
CA VAL A 71 -1.28 -6.81 3.46
C VAL A 71 -1.60 -5.33 3.68
N CYS A 72 -0.76 -4.61 4.42
CA CYS A 72 -0.99 -3.19 4.68
C CYS A 72 -0.84 -2.34 3.40
N GLU A 73 0.15 -2.65 2.57
CA GLU A 73 0.37 -1.99 1.27
C GLU A 73 -0.80 -2.22 0.31
N ASP A 74 -1.30 -3.46 0.24
CA ASP A 74 -2.46 -3.82 -0.56
C ASP A 74 -3.72 -3.06 -0.12
N TRP A 75 -3.97 -2.94 1.18
CA TRP A 75 -5.08 -2.13 1.70
C TRP A 75 -4.92 -0.66 1.34
N ALA A 76 -3.73 -0.07 1.54
CA ALA A 76 -3.49 1.32 1.18
C ALA A 76 -3.76 1.58 -0.32
N ASN A 77 -3.31 0.68 -1.19
CA ASN A 77 -3.54 0.75 -2.63
C ASN A 77 -5.02 0.60 -3.02
N LEU A 78 -5.82 -0.14 -2.24
CA LEU A 78 -7.26 -0.25 -2.47
C LEU A 78 -8.05 0.98 -2.03
N LEU A 79 -7.55 1.70 -1.02
CA LEU A 79 -8.27 2.77 -0.35
C LEU A 79 -7.91 4.16 -0.89
N LEU A 80 -6.62 4.45 -1.09
CA LEU A 80 -6.15 5.73 -1.63
C LEU A 80 -5.26 5.52 -2.84
N ASN A 81 -5.90 5.28 -3.98
CA ASN A 81 -5.27 5.17 -5.29
C ASN A 81 -5.36 6.48 -6.10
N GLU A 82 -4.80 6.46 -7.31
CA GLU A 82 -4.77 7.58 -8.25
C GLU A 82 -6.16 8.05 -8.70
N LYS A 83 -7.18 7.19 -8.55
CA LYS A 83 -8.53 7.45 -9.05
C LYS A 83 -9.47 8.03 -8.01
N VAL A 84 -9.07 8.06 -6.73
CA VAL A 84 -9.85 8.74 -5.68
C VAL A 84 -9.94 10.22 -6.01
N ALA A 85 -11.14 10.76 -6.18
CA ALA A 85 -11.35 12.17 -6.50
C ALA A 85 -11.84 12.93 -5.27
N ILE A 86 -11.14 14.02 -4.92
CA ILE A 86 -11.53 14.93 -3.84
C ILE A 86 -12.08 16.19 -4.49
N LYS A 87 -13.37 16.47 -4.28
CA LYS A 87 -14.09 17.60 -4.90
C LYS A 87 -14.51 18.59 -3.82
N ALA A 88 -14.04 19.85 -3.94
CA ALA A 88 -14.34 20.93 -3.00
C ALA A 88 -14.99 22.13 -3.72
N GLY A 89 -15.83 21.86 -4.73
CA GLY A 89 -16.49 22.90 -5.53
C GLY A 89 -15.51 23.90 -6.14
N LYS A 90 -15.70 25.20 -5.85
CA LYS A 90 -14.84 26.29 -6.34
C LYS A 90 -13.41 26.24 -5.78
N TYR A 91 -13.22 25.60 -4.63
CA TYR A 91 -11.92 25.50 -3.97
C TYR A 91 -11.04 24.38 -4.55
N SER A 92 -11.60 23.51 -5.40
CA SER A 92 -10.91 22.30 -5.89
C SER A 92 -9.54 22.56 -6.54
N ASN A 93 -9.39 23.65 -7.30
CA ASN A 93 -8.12 23.99 -7.94
C ASN A 93 -7.06 24.38 -6.92
N ARG A 94 -7.43 25.23 -5.95
CA ARG A 94 -6.55 25.67 -4.87
C ARG A 94 -6.18 24.52 -3.94
N LEU A 95 -7.16 23.68 -3.59
CA LEU A 95 -6.95 22.45 -2.84
C LEU A 95 -5.93 21.54 -3.55
N ALA A 96 -6.06 21.35 -4.86
CA ALA A 96 -5.12 20.53 -5.61
C ALA A 96 -3.67 21.07 -5.54
N GLU A 97 -3.48 22.40 -5.58
CA GLU A 97 -2.15 23.00 -5.39
C GLU A 97 -1.56 22.69 -4.00
N ILE A 98 -2.36 22.82 -2.94
CA ILE A 98 -1.92 22.57 -1.56
C ILE A 98 -1.64 21.08 -1.34
N LEU A 99 -2.50 20.20 -1.85
CA LEU A 99 -2.30 18.75 -1.75
C LEU A 99 -1.05 18.30 -2.53
N ASN A 100 -0.78 18.91 -3.69
CA ASN A 100 0.44 18.65 -4.45
C ASN A 100 1.69 19.16 -3.73
N TYR A 101 1.63 20.37 -3.14
CA TYR A 101 2.72 20.92 -2.35
C TYR A 101 3.10 20.00 -1.17
N ASN A 102 2.09 19.43 -0.51
CA ASN A 102 2.26 18.49 0.60
C ASN A 102 2.52 17.03 0.18
N ASN A 103 2.65 16.75 -1.13
CA ASN A 103 2.79 15.39 -1.67
C ASN A 103 1.71 14.41 -1.16
N PHE A 104 0.48 14.89 -0.98
CA PHE A 104 -0.60 14.17 -0.29
C PHE A 104 -0.89 12.79 -0.89
N ARG A 105 -0.87 12.66 -2.22
CA ARG A 105 -1.13 11.35 -2.88
C ARG A 105 -0.14 10.27 -2.44
N ILE A 106 1.13 10.65 -2.27
CA ILE A 106 2.20 9.71 -1.91
C ILE A 106 2.22 9.51 -0.39
N GLN A 107 2.26 10.61 0.36
CA GLN A 107 2.42 10.54 1.82
C GLN A 107 1.13 10.10 2.52
N GLY A 108 -0.04 10.48 2.01
CA GLY A 108 -1.33 10.01 2.51
C GLY A 108 -1.49 8.50 2.31
N ASN A 109 -1.09 7.95 1.17
CA ASN A 109 -1.14 6.50 0.94
C ASN A 109 -0.19 5.75 1.90
N ARG A 110 1.04 6.25 2.06
CA ARG A 110 2.01 5.72 3.04
C ARG A 110 1.51 5.83 4.48
N LEU A 111 0.77 6.89 4.81
CA LEU A 111 0.18 7.04 6.14
C LEU A 111 -0.92 6.02 6.36
N ILE A 112 -1.80 5.81 5.37
CA ILE A 112 -2.84 4.76 5.46
C ILE A 112 -2.21 3.39 5.63
N GLU A 113 -1.14 3.07 4.89
CA GLU A 113 -0.39 1.82 5.08
C GLU A 113 0.10 1.68 6.53
N LYS A 114 0.75 2.71 7.08
CA LYS A 114 1.24 2.71 8.47
C LYS A 114 0.10 2.65 9.50
N ALA A 115 -1.00 3.34 9.26
CA ALA A 115 -2.18 3.32 10.12
C ALA A 115 -2.82 1.92 10.12
N PHE A 116 -2.84 1.24 8.98
CA PHE A 116 -3.32 -0.13 8.86
C PHE A 116 -2.34 -1.14 9.48
N ALA A 117 -1.03 -0.84 9.47
CA ALA A 117 -0.01 -1.66 10.09
C ALA A 117 0.03 -1.54 11.62
N LEU A 118 -0.23 -0.36 12.16
CA LEU A 118 -0.06 -0.04 13.59
C LEU A 118 -1.37 0.29 14.30
N GLY A 119 -2.50 0.23 13.59
CA GLY A 119 -3.83 0.49 14.11
C GLY A 119 -4.25 1.96 14.14
N THR A 120 -3.32 2.92 14.18
CA THR A 120 -3.65 4.35 14.19
C THR A 120 -2.66 5.17 13.36
N GLY A 121 -3.15 6.22 12.71
CA GLY A 121 -2.34 7.29 12.11
C GLY A 121 -3.05 8.63 12.26
N ALA A 122 -2.38 9.74 11.96
CA ALA A 122 -3.03 11.05 11.98
C ALA A 122 -2.49 11.99 10.90
N PHE A 123 -3.39 12.76 10.31
CA PHE A 123 -3.03 14.01 9.63
C PHE A 123 -3.03 15.13 10.66
N VAL A 124 -2.06 16.04 10.58
CA VAL A 124 -2.00 17.23 11.42
C VAL A 124 -1.72 18.43 10.54
N GLU A 125 -2.62 19.40 10.54
CA GLU A 125 -2.49 20.60 9.72
C GLU A 125 -2.05 21.82 10.51
N TYR A 126 -1.12 22.58 9.95
CA TYR A 126 -0.67 23.85 10.53
C TYR A 126 -0.14 24.78 9.45
N LEU A 127 0.07 26.04 9.84
CA LEU A 127 0.73 27.04 9.00
C LEU A 127 2.22 27.06 9.32
N ASN A 128 3.06 27.01 8.29
CA ASN A 128 4.49 27.26 8.46
C ASN A 128 4.78 28.76 8.63
N ALA A 129 6.06 29.10 8.88
CA ALA A 129 6.50 30.49 9.04
C ALA A 129 6.22 31.38 7.81
N ASP A 130 6.11 30.79 6.61
CA ASP A 130 5.81 31.49 5.36
C ASP A 130 4.29 31.62 5.11
N GLY A 131 3.44 31.14 6.02
CA GLY A 131 1.98 31.19 5.89
C GLY A 131 1.40 30.17 4.91
N GLN A 132 2.14 29.11 4.58
CA GLN A 132 1.67 28.00 3.76
C GLN A 132 1.09 26.89 4.63
N VAL A 133 0.03 26.25 4.14
CA VAL A 133 -0.60 25.11 4.81
C VAL A 133 0.27 23.86 4.63
N ILE A 134 0.69 23.29 5.75
CA ILE A 134 1.44 22.04 5.84
C ILE A 134 0.56 20.94 6.41
N ILE A 135 0.70 19.73 5.89
CA ILE A 135 0.08 18.51 6.38
C ILE A 135 1.20 17.58 6.85
N ASP A 136 1.26 17.34 8.16
CA ASP A 136 2.14 16.33 8.75
C ASP A 136 1.45 14.97 8.81
N TYR A 137 2.25 13.91 8.66
CA TYR A 137 1.79 12.52 8.59
C TYR A 137 2.33 11.76 9.79
N ILE A 138 1.52 11.60 10.82
CA ILE A 138 1.94 11.10 12.14
C ILE A 138 1.59 9.61 12.31
N ARG A 139 2.54 8.83 12.81
CA ARG A 139 2.43 7.38 13.05
C ARG A 139 1.89 7.09 14.45
N ALA A 140 1.26 5.93 14.65
CA ALA A 140 0.68 5.49 15.93
C ALA A 140 1.53 5.74 17.19
N ASP A 141 2.82 5.42 17.17
CA ASP A 141 3.73 5.57 18.33
C ASP A 141 4.05 7.02 18.71
N MET A 142 3.62 7.97 17.88
CA MET A 142 3.73 9.40 18.11
C MET A 142 2.40 10.03 18.55
N ILE A 143 1.32 9.25 18.70
CA ILE A 143 -0.04 9.72 18.99
C ILE A 143 -0.38 9.42 20.46
N TYR A 144 -0.80 10.46 21.18
CA TYR A 144 -1.14 10.41 22.59
C TYR A 144 -2.49 11.09 22.83
N PRO A 145 -3.60 10.34 22.86
CA PRO A 145 -4.92 10.89 23.14
C PRO A 145 -4.96 11.56 24.52
N LEU A 146 -5.49 12.78 24.58
CA LEU A 146 -5.65 13.57 25.81
C LEU A 146 -7.10 13.51 26.33
N SER A 147 -8.07 13.44 25.41
CA SER A 147 -9.49 13.32 25.71
C SER A 147 -10.19 12.66 24.53
N TRP A 148 -11.18 11.83 24.82
CA TRP A 148 -11.96 11.12 23.82
C TRP A 148 -13.39 10.89 24.33
N ASP A 149 -14.35 10.90 23.41
CA ASP A 149 -15.75 10.59 23.69
C ASP A 149 -16.27 9.60 22.66
N ASN A 150 -16.91 8.53 23.13
CA ASN A 150 -17.46 7.46 22.28
C ASN A 150 -16.49 6.90 21.21
N GLY A 151 -15.18 6.85 21.52
CA GLY A 151 -14.13 6.38 20.59
C GLY A 151 -13.57 7.46 19.66
N ASP A 152 -14.18 8.65 19.63
CA ASP A 152 -13.66 9.79 18.87
C ASP A 152 -12.70 10.60 19.74
N ILE A 153 -11.45 10.73 19.30
CA ILE A 153 -10.42 11.51 20.00
C ILE A 153 -10.66 12.99 19.75
N THR A 154 -11.01 13.74 20.80
CA THR A 154 -11.28 15.18 20.72
C THR A 154 -10.02 16.01 20.96
N GLU A 155 -9.15 15.58 21.86
CA GLU A 155 -7.89 16.26 22.18
C GLU A 155 -6.74 15.27 22.07
N CYS A 156 -5.64 15.66 21.44
CA CYS A 156 -4.54 14.76 21.15
C CYS A 156 -3.19 15.48 21.21
N ALA A 157 -2.17 14.78 21.71
CA ALA A 157 -0.79 15.23 21.65
C ALA A 157 0.01 14.38 20.66
N PHE A 158 0.91 15.04 19.93
CA PHE A 158 1.78 14.42 18.94
C PHE A 158 3.24 14.57 19.36
N GLY A 159 3.91 13.46 19.65
CA GLY A 159 5.26 13.43 20.20
C GLY A 159 6.29 12.96 19.18
N THR A 160 7.31 13.78 18.90
CA THR A 160 8.41 13.44 17.98
C THR A 160 9.76 13.64 18.64
N ALA A 161 10.64 12.64 18.55
CA ALA A 161 12.03 12.78 18.96
C ALA A 161 12.80 13.69 17.98
N LYS A 162 13.46 14.74 18.50
CA LYS A 162 14.29 15.69 17.76
C LYS A 162 15.66 15.81 18.42
N MET A 163 16.66 16.19 17.63
CA MET A 163 17.98 16.55 18.15
C MET A 163 18.10 18.07 18.18
N LEU A 164 18.23 18.65 19.38
CA LEU A 164 18.37 20.09 19.58
C LEU A 164 19.70 20.37 20.27
N ASN A 165 20.58 21.12 19.59
CA ASN A 165 21.92 21.47 20.09
C ASN A 165 22.75 20.26 20.58
N GLY A 166 22.64 19.12 19.89
CA GLY A 166 23.34 17.88 20.23
C GLY A 166 22.74 17.09 21.40
N LYS A 167 21.59 17.52 21.93
CA LYS A 167 20.79 16.77 22.93
C LYS A 167 19.54 16.20 22.28
N GLU A 168 19.18 15.00 22.72
CA GLU A 168 17.93 14.35 22.33
C GLU A 168 16.78 14.96 23.16
N VAL A 169 15.81 15.55 22.47
CA VAL A 169 14.62 16.17 23.05
C VAL A 169 13.38 15.60 22.40
N ILE A 170 12.29 15.52 23.13
CA ILE A 170 10.98 15.12 22.63
C ILE A 170 10.18 16.41 22.42
N TYR A 171 9.81 16.68 21.18
CA TYR A 171 8.89 17.74 20.83
C TYR A 171 7.47 17.21 20.91
N LEU A 172 6.64 17.82 21.75
CA LEU A 172 5.25 17.46 21.96
C LEU A 172 4.36 18.62 21.52
N GLN A 173 3.54 18.37 20.50
CA GLN A 173 2.52 19.31 20.04
C GLN A 173 1.16 18.86 20.58
N MET A 174 0.59 19.61 21.51
CA MET A 174 -0.67 19.27 22.17
C MET A 174 -1.81 20.09 21.58
N HIS A 175 -2.79 19.41 20.99
CA HIS A 175 -4.03 20.01 20.50
C HIS A 175 -5.11 19.82 21.58
N ARG A 176 -5.45 20.90 22.26
CA ARG A 176 -6.41 20.91 23.39
C ARG A 176 -7.43 22.02 23.26
N PHE A 177 -8.57 21.90 23.93
CA PHE A 177 -9.51 22.99 24.08
C PHE A 177 -8.94 24.10 24.99
N GLY A 178 -9.46 25.31 24.80
CA GLY A 178 -9.10 26.45 25.63
C GLY A 178 -9.51 26.28 27.09
N LYS A 179 -8.62 26.65 28.00
CA LYS A 179 -8.84 26.65 29.45
C LYS A 179 -9.36 28.01 29.89
N VAL A 180 -10.62 28.03 30.36
CA VAL A 180 -11.28 29.26 30.84
C VAL A 180 -10.50 29.90 32.01
N ASP A 181 -9.89 29.07 32.87
CA ASP A 181 -9.09 29.52 34.02
C ASP A 181 -7.86 30.35 33.60
N ASP A 182 -7.34 30.10 32.38
CA ASP A 182 -6.20 30.81 31.79
C ASP A 182 -6.64 31.99 30.90
N GLY A 183 -7.95 32.29 30.85
CA GLY A 183 -8.51 33.35 30.00
C GLY A 183 -8.65 32.98 28.53
N GLU A 184 -8.54 31.69 28.20
CA GLU A 184 -8.69 31.15 26.84
C GLU A 184 -10.18 30.89 26.51
N ASN A 185 -10.50 30.76 25.22
CA ASN A 185 -11.85 30.42 24.78
C ASN A 185 -12.08 28.90 24.76
N SER A 186 -13.01 28.41 25.57
CA SER A 186 -13.33 26.97 25.67
C SER A 186 -13.84 26.35 24.35
N ASP A 187 -14.42 27.17 23.48
CA ASP A 187 -14.99 26.70 22.20
C ASP A 187 -13.95 26.67 21.08
N GLN A 188 -12.67 26.90 21.39
CA GLN A 188 -11.59 26.96 20.42
C GLN A 188 -10.44 26.03 20.80
N TYR A 189 -9.78 25.49 19.79
CA TYR A 189 -8.55 24.72 19.95
C TYR A 189 -7.34 25.63 20.13
N TYR A 190 -6.42 25.17 20.95
CA TYR A 190 -5.10 25.75 21.16
C TYR A 190 -4.05 24.68 20.89
N ILE A 191 -2.97 25.09 20.25
CA ILE A 191 -1.79 24.25 20.03
C ILE A 191 -0.74 24.68 21.04
N GLU A 192 -0.40 23.77 21.95
CA GLU A 192 0.63 23.98 22.97
C GLU A 192 1.88 23.18 22.60
N ASN A 193 2.98 23.89 22.37
CA ASN A 193 4.25 23.32 21.90
C ASN A 193 5.22 23.19 23.08
N VAL A 194 5.56 21.96 23.43
CA VAL A 194 6.40 21.63 24.59
C VAL A 194 7.65 20.88 24.13
N TYR A 195 8.80 21.19 24.74
CA TYR A 195 10.04 20.45 24.55
C TYR A 195 10.44 19.77 25.85
N ILE A 196 10.67 18.46 25.79
CA ILE A 196 11.02 17.64 26.95
C ILE A 196 12.41 17.06 26.73
N ASP A 197 13.29 17.12 27.72
CA ASP A 197 14.59 16.43 27.64
C ASP A 197 14.36 14.91 27.70
N ALA A 198 14.81 14.17 26.69
CA ALA A 198 14.61 12.72 26.62
C ALA A 198 15.27 11.97 27.80
N LYS A 199 16.34 12.52 28.40
CA LYS A 199 17.06 11.90 29.53
C LYS A 199 16.49 12.28 30.88
N SER A 200 16.15 13.56 31.07
CA SER A 200 15.71 14.07 32.37
C SER A 200 14.19 14.21 32.50
N GLY A 201 13.44 14.14 31.40
CA GLY A 201 11.98 14.37 31.31
C GLY A 201 11.49 15.68 31.89
N LYS A 202 12.38 16.67 31.93
CA LYS A 202 12.03 18.02 32.36
C LYS A 202 11.80 18.89 31.15
N ASP A 203 11.01 19.93 31.36
CA ASP A 203 10.79 20.97 30.36
C ASP A 203 12.11 21.60 29.95
N VAL A 204 12.26 21.76 28.65
CA VAL A 204 13.32 22.52 28.00
C VAL A 204 12.67 23.77 27.44
N GLU A 205 13.38 24.89 27.54
CA GLU A 205 12.93 26.16 26.94
C GLU A 205 12.58 25.95 25.47
N VAL A 206 11.37 26.40 25.11
CA VAL A 206 10.89 26.37 23.72
C VAL A 206 11.82 27.25 22.88
N PRO A 207 12.28 26.79 21.71
CA PRO A 207 13.09 27.59 20.80
C PRO A 207 12.41 28.92 20.45
N GLU A 208 13.18 30.01 20.32
CA GLU A 208 12.65 31.36 20.06
C GLU A 208 11.80 31.48 18.78
N ASP A 209 11.97 30.54 17.85
CA ASP A 209 11.25 30.45 16.58
C ASP A 209 9.90 29.71 16.67
N VAL A 210 9.55 29.15 17.83
CA VAL A 210 8.30 28.40 18.05
C VAL A 210 7.44 29.08 19.10
N GLU A 211 6.19 29.38 18.76
CA GLU A 211 5.22 29.88 19.74
C GLU A 211 4.84 28.75 20.71
N GLU A 212 5.07 28.96 22.02
CA GLU A 212 4.73 28.00 23.08
C GLU A 212 3.22 27.69 23.13
N LEU A 213 2.39 28.69 22.87
CA LEU A 213 0.93 28.56 22.82
C LEU A 213 0.37 29.34 21.63
N ALA A 214 -0.18 28.62 20.66
CA ALA A 214 -0.80 29.20 19.47
C ALA A 214 -2.33 29.01 19.52
N SER A 215 -3.08 30.11 19.42
CA SER A 215 -4.54 30.07 19.30
C SER A 215 -4.93 29.76 17.85
N THR A 216 -5.60 28.63 17.63
CA THR A 216 -6.03 28.22 16.27
C THR A 216 -7.20 29.04 15.74
N LYS A 217 -7.99 29.63 16.65
CA LYS A 217 -9.28 30.28 16.37
C LYS A 217 -10.32 29.34 15.72
N SER A 218 -10.04 28.04 15.68
CA SER A 218 -10.92 27.01 15.14
C SER A 218 -11.70 26.33 16.25
N ALA A 219 -12.98 26.06 16.02
CA ALA A 219 -13.78 25.18 16.86
C ALA A 219 -13.62 23.69 16.49
N GLU A 220 -12.98 23.41 15.35
CA GLU A 220 -12.70 22.06 14.84
C GLU A 220 -11.21 21.74 15.02
N PRO A 221 -10.86 20.46 15.29
CA PRO A 221 -9.47 20.06 15.44
C PRO A 221 -8.72 20.20 14.11
N LEU A 222 -7.47 20.67 14.20
CA LEU A 222 -6.53 20.71 13.07
C LEU A 222 -5.71 19.41 12.99
N PHE A 223 -6.37 18.30 13.31
CA PHE A 223 -5.84 16.96 13.19
C PHE A 223 -6.97 15.96 12.95
N GLN A 224 -6.67 14.86 12.28
CA GLN A 224 -7.66 13.84 11.90
C GLN A 224 -7.03 12.47 12.11
N ILE A 225 -7.63 11.71 13.01
CA ILE A 225 -7.17 10.36 13.35
C ILE A 225 -7.72 9.36 12.33
N ILE A 226 -6.84 8.49 11.85
CA ILE A 226 -7.15 7.38 10.96
C ILE A 226 -7.05 6.09 11.76
N THR A 227 -8.15 5.35 11.83
CA THR A 227 -8.15 3.99 12.35
C THR A 227 -8.74 3.04 11.30
N PRO A 228 -8.23 1.81 11.16
CA PRO A 228 -8.93 0.78 10.44
C PRO A 228 -10.31 0.56 11.08
N ASN A 229 -11.37 0.55 10.26
CA ASN A 229 -12.76 0.30 10.70
C ASN A 229 -12.99 -1.17 11.10
N ILE A 230 -12.30 -1.61 12.15
CA ILE A 230 -12.42 -2.90 12.83
C ILE A 230 -12.45 -2.65 14.33
N CYS A 231 -13.23 -3.45 15.06
CA CYS A 231 -13.31 -3.31 16.50
C CYS A 231 -11.98 -3.71 17.14
N ASN A 232 -11.49 -2.88 18.07
CA ASN A 232 -10.36 -3.23 18.92
C ASN A 232 -10.79 -4.33 19.91
N ASN A 233 -10.39 -5.56 19.65
CA ASN A 233 -10.72 -6.73 20.48
C ASN A 233 -9.70 -6.99 21.59
N ILE A 234 -8.61 -6.22 21.64
CA ILE A 234 -7.58 -6.30 22.68
C ILE A 234 -8.01 -5.43 23.85
N ASP A 235 -8.32 -4.17 23.58
CA ASP A 235 -8.88 -3.23 24.55
C ASP A 235 -10.11 -2.55 23.95
N LEU A 236 -11.29 -2.89 24.49
CA LEU A 236 -12.58 -2.36 24.03
C LEU A 236 -12.78 -0.89 24.41
N ASP A 237 -12.07 -0.42 25.44
CA ASP A 237 -12.19 0.95 25.95
C ASP A 237 -11.08 1.87 25.39
N SER A 238 -10.15 1.31 24.60
CA SER A 238 -9.06 2.06 23.99
C SER A 238 -9.56 3.00 22.87
N PRO A 239 -9.16 4.29 22.88
CA PRO A 239 -9.45 5.21 21.79
C PRO A 239 -8.58 4.96 20.54
N LEU A 240 -7.50 4.19 20.68
CA LEU A 240 -6.62 3.81 19.58
C LEU A 240 -7.16 2.57 18.85
N GLY A 241 -6.97 2.56 17.53
CA GLY A 241 -7.35 1.44 16.67
C GLY A 241 -6.39 0.26 16.76
N VAL A 242 -6.75 -0.82 16.07
CA VAL A 242 -5.99 -2.09 16.02
C VAL A 242 -5.48 -2.34 14.60
N SER A 243 -4.30 -2.95 14.48
CA SER A 243 -3.72 -3.32 13.18
C SER A 243 -4.61 -4.31 12.42
N VAL A 244 -4.64 -4.24 11.09
CA VAL A 244 -5.51 -5.11 10.27
C VAL A 244 -5.11 -6.58 10.34
N TYR A 245 -3.84 -6.86 10.61
CA TYR A 245 -3.33 -8.22 10.77
C TYR A 245 -3.16 -8.61 12.24
N ALA A 246 -3.54 -7.78 13.21
CA ALA A 246 -3.41 -8.10 14.63
C ALA A 246 -4.09 -9.45 14.97
N ASN A 247 -5.27 -9.68 14.41
CA ASN A 247 -6.03 -10.93 14.56
C ASN A 247 -5.58 -12.07 13.63
N GLY A 248 -4.56 -11.81 12.80
CA GLY A 248 -3.97 -12.72 11.82
C GLY A 248 -2.48 -12.98 12.02
N ILE A 249 -1.90 -12.59 13.17
CA ILE A 249 -0.46 -12.74 13.45
C ILE A 249 -0.03 -14.21 13.36
N ASP A 250 -0.87 -15.14 13.81
CA ASP A 250 -0.54 -16.56 13.75
C ASP A 250 -0.53 -17.10 12.32
N GLU A 251 -1.39 -16.57 11.44
CA GLU A 251 -1.36 -16.85 10.01
C GLU A 251 -0.12 -16.24 9.34
N VAL A 252 0.32 -15.05 9.75
CA VAL A 252 1.61 -14.45 9.29
C VAL A 252 2.79 -15.33 9.73
N LYS A 253 2.83 -15.77 11.00
CA LYS A 253 3.81 -16.75 11.50
C LYS A 253 3.79 -18.03 10.68
N GLY A 254 2.59 -18.53 10.35
CA GLY A 254 2.40 -19.73 9.54
C GLY A 254 3.02 -19.57 8.14
N CYS A 255 2.78 -18.44 7.48
CA CYS A 255 3.37 -18.12 6.19
C CYS A 255 4.90 -18.13 6.23
N ASP A 256 5.50 -17.45 7.22
CA ASP A 256 6.95 -17.39 7.37
C ASP A 256 7.55 -18.77 7.71
N LEU A 257 6.90 -19.55 8.57
CA LEU A 257 7.38 -20.88 8.97
C LEU A 257 7.39 -21.87 7.80
N ILE A 258 6.32 -21.89 7.00
CA ILE A 258 6.23 -22.79 5.84
C ILE A 258 7.22 -22.34 4.76
N TYR A 259 7.38 -21.02 4.57
CA TYR A 259 8.35 -20.47 3.63
C TYR A 259 9.80 -20.78 4.05
N ASP A 260 10.13 -20.65 5.33
CA ASP A 260 11.41 -21.07 5.89
C ASP A 260 11.68 -22.55 5.66
N SER A 261 10.70 -23.41 5.97
CA SER A 261 10.84 -24.84 5.72
C SER A 261 11.04 -25.15 4.23
N TYR A 262 10.36 -24.42 3.34
CA TYR A 262 10.48 -24.60 1.89
C TYR A 262 11.87 -24.22 1.39
N MET A 263 12.38 -23.05 1.79
CA MET A 263 13.74 -22.60 1.46
C MET A 263 14.80 -23.56 2.01
N ASN A 264 14.65 -23.98 3.27
CA ASN A 264 15.55 -24.94 3.90
C ASN A 264 15.53 -26.30 3.18
N GLU A 265 14.41 -26.74 2.61
CA GLU A 265 14.37 -27.97 1.83
C GLU A 265 15.23 -27.90 0.56
N PHE A 266 15.29 -26.73 -0.11
CA PHE A 266 16.23 -26.55 -1.24
C PHE A 266 17.68 -26.43 -0.81
N VAL A 267 17.94 -25.81 0.35
CA VAL A 267 19.29 -25.74 0.92
C VAL A 267 19.78 -27.14 1.29
N LEU A 268 18.93 -27.94 1.93
CA LEU A 268 19.22 -29.32 2.32
C LEU A 268 19.26 -30.28 1.11
N GLY A 269 18.38 -30.09 0.13
CA GLY A 269 18.26 -30.89 -1.09
C GLY A 269 19.45 -30.78 -2.04
N ARG A 270 20.47 -29.96 -1.70
CA ARG A 270 21.78 -30.01 -2.35
C ARG A 270 22.38 -31.40 -2.14
N LYS A 271 22.79 -32.06 -3.23
CA LYS A 271 23.38 -33.39 -3.21
C LYS A 271 24.56 -33.44 -2.23
N ARG A 272 24.54 -34.40 -1.31
CA ARG A 272 25.64 -34.66 -0.37
C ARG A 272 26.28 -36.00 -0.72
N ILE A 273 27.60 -36.01 -0.85
CA ILE A 273 28.36 -37.23 -1.08
C ILE A 273 29.02 -37.62 0.24
N MET A 274 28.56 -38.73 0.83
CA MET A 274 29.20 -39.28 2.02
C MET A 274 30.46 -40.05 1.60
N VAL A 275 31.64 -39.52 1.94
CA VAL A 275 32.93 -40.13 1.58
C VAL A 275 33.52 -40.84 2.81
N PRO A 276 33.83 -42.15 2.72
CA PRO A 276 34.51 -42.86 3.80
C PRO A 276 35.87 -42.24 4.14
N ILE A 277 36.21 -42.20 5.45
CA ILE A 277 37.47 -41.62 5.96
C ILE A 277 38.72 -42.20 5.28
N SER A 278 38.70 -43.47 4.87
CA SER A 278 39.82 -44.13 4.20
C SER A 278 40.09 -43.63 2.79
N MET A 279 39.09 -43.10 2.07
CA MET A 279 39.28 -42.45 0.77
C MET A 279 39.68 -40.98 0.93
N ALA A 280 39.07 -40.26 1.89
CA ALA A 280 39.43 -38.88 2.18
C ALA A 280 40.90 -38.76 2.59
N ARG A 281 41.40 -39.65 3.46
CA ARG A 281 42.82 -39.70 3.85
C ARG A 281 43.77 -39.94 2.68
N ARG A 282 43.36 -40.72 1.67
CA ARG A 282 44.18 -41.06 0.49
C ARG A 282 44.39 -39.87 -0.45
N GLN A 283 43.40 -38.98 -0.53
CA GLN A 283 43.51 -37.71 -1.26
C GLN A 283 44.28 -36.65 -0.42
N MET A 284 44.08 -36.65 0.91
CA MET A 284 44.70 -35.68 1.83
C MET A 284 46.21 -35.90 2.04
N GLU A 285 46.71 -37.15 1.94
CA GLU A 285 48.17 -37.43 1.93
C GLU A 285 48.86 -36.92 0.64
N ALA A 286 48.11 -36.69 -0.44
CA ALA A 286 48.65 -36.11 -1.67
C ALA A 286 48.75 -34.57 -1.61
N ASP A 287 47.88 -33.90 -0.85
CA ASP A 287 47.78 -32.43 -0.77
C ASP A 287 48.28 -31.80 0.55
N GLY A 288 48.68 -32.61 1.55
CA GLY A 288 49.44 -32.13 2.72
C GLY A 288 48.63 -31.38 3.81
N ILE A 289 47.31 -31.52 3.86
CA ILE A 289 46.44 -30.86 4.85
C ILE A 289 46.02 -31.87 5.94
N SER A 290 46.29 -31.57 7.21
CA SER A 290 46.25 -32.54 8.31
C SER A 290 45.01 -32.54 9.22
N SER A 291 43.98 -31.74 8.93
CA SER A 291 42.71 -31.84 9.66
C SER A 291 41.52 -31.38 8.79
N PRO A 292 40.40 -32.12 8.76
CA PRO A 292 39.18 -31.62 8.14
C PRO A 292 38.62 -30.52 9.03
N THR A 293 38.79 -29.27 8.63
CA THR A 293 38.06 -28.15 9.23
C THR A 293 36.65 -28.21 8.65
N PHE A 294 35.67 -28.39 9.54
CA PHE A 294 34.26 -28.38 9.18
C PHE A 294 33.87 -26.92 8.89
N ASP A 295 33.67 -26.59 7.62
CA ASP A 295 33.02 -25.35 7.25
C ASP A 295 31.51 -25.64 7.12
N PRO A 296 30.64 -25.04 7.94
CA PRO A 296 29.18 -25.18 7.82
C PRO A 296 28.64 -24.80 6.44
N ASP A 297 29.38 -23.97 5.68
CA ASP A 297 29.01 -23.55 4.33
C ASP A 297 29.52 -24.53 3.24
N ASP A 298 30.41 -25.47 3.57
CA ASP A 298 30.99 -26.43 2.63
C ASP A 298 30.14 -27.71 2.56
N THR A 299 29.11 -27.62 1.73
CA THR A 299 27.99 -28.56 1.58
C THR A 299 28.31 -29.97 1.05
N VAL A 300 29.57 -30.35 0.82
CA VAL A 300 29.86 -31.49 -0.07
C VAL A 300 30.31 -32.78 0.64
N TYR A 301 30.96 -32.74 1.81
CA TYR A 301 31.62 -33.94 2.36
C TYR A 301 31.34 -34.20 3.85
N TYR A 302 30.70 -35.34 4.15
CA TYR A 302 30.62 -35.89 5.51
C TYR A 302 31.43 -37.18 5.64
N LEU A 303 32.25 -37.26 6.68
CA LEU A 303 33.11 -38.40 7.01
C LEU A 303 32.34 -39.40 7.89
N LEU A 304 32.04 -40.59 7.37
CA LEU A 304 31.49 -41.69 8.17
C LEU A 304 32.62 -42.43 8.91
N PRO A 305 32.51 -42.69 10.23
CA PRO A 305 33.41 -43.60 10.93
C PRO A 305 33.29 -45.01 10.33
N GLU A 306 34.43 -45.69 10.18
CA GLU A 306 34.49 -47.02 9.55
C GLU A 306 33.61 -48.04 10.30
N ASP A 307 32.77 -48.76 9.56
CA ASP A 307 32.17 -49.98 10.06
C ASP A 307 33.23 -51.09 10.07
N LYS A 308 33.30 -51.85 11.18
CA LYS A 308 34.28 -52.92 11.38
C LYS A 308 34.16 -54.08 10.38
N ASN A 309 33.09 -54.09 9.58
CA ASN A 309 32.77 -55.14 8.61
C ASN A 309 33.13 -54.80 7.14
N GLY A 310 33.82 -53.69 6.86
CA GLY A 310 34.47 -53.47 5.55
C GLY A 310 33.55 -53.12 4.38
N ASN A 311 32.26 -52.86 4.61
CA ASN A 311 31.33 -52.33 3.60
C ASN A 311 31.33 -50.79 3.59
N ASN A 312 32.46 -50.18 3.21
CA ASN A 312 32.57 -48.72 3.03
C ASN A 312 32.08 -48.32 1.62
N GLN A 313 30.77 -48.43 1.36
CA GLN A 313 30.17 -47.97 0.11
C GLN A 313 29.89 -46.45 0.16
N LEU A 314 30.19 -45.75 -0.95
CA LEU A 314 29.72 -44.38 -1.18
C LEU A 314 28.18 -44.41 -1.17
N THR A 315 27.58 -43.83 -0.13
CA THR A 315 26.12 -43.71 -0.04
C THR A 315 25.76 -42.31 -0.52
N GLU A 316 25.18 -42.23 -1.73
CA GLU A 316 24.55 -41.00 -2.19
C GLU A 316 23.21 -40.87 -1.46
N VAL A 317 23.05 -39.84 -0.65
CA VAL A 317 21.77 -39.51 -0.01
C VAL A 317 21.09 -38.49 -0.92
N ASP A 318 20.26 -38.99 -1.83
CA ASP A 318 19.39 -38.14 -2.64
C ASP A 318 18.10 -37.88 -1.85
N MET A 319 17.92 -36.65 -1.37
CA MET A 319 16.70 -36.24 -0.69
C MET A 319 15.73 -35.69 -1.73
N SER A 320 14.67 -36.42 -2.01
CA SER A 320 13.58 -35.92 -2.87
C SER A 320 12.94 -34.69 -2.23
N ILE A 321 12.97 -33.55 -2.93
CA ILE A 321 12.38 -32.29 -2.47
C ILE A 321 10.86 -32.37 -2.56
N ARG A 322 10.14 -32.08 -1.47
CA ARG A 322 8.67 -32.11 -1.38
C ARG A 322 8.05 -30.77 -1.77
N ALA A 323 8.43 -30.25 -2.94
CA ALA A 323 8.01 -28.91 -3.37
C ALA A 323 6.49 -28.74 -3.44
N GLN A 324 5.75 -29.74 -3.95
CA GLN A 324 4.30 -29.67 -4.10
C GLN A 324 3.55 -29.56 -2.76
N GLU A 325 3.99 -30.27 -1.72
CA GLU A 325 3.37 -30.21 -0.39
C GLU A 325 3.57 -28.82 0.24
N HIS A 326 4.77 -28.25 0.06
CA HIS A 326 5.08 -26.90 0.52
C HIS A 326 4.31 -25.82 -0.24
N GLU A 327 4.20 -25.91 -1.57
CA GLU A 327 3.39 -24.98 -2.38
C GLU A 327 1.92 -24.98 -1.95
N LEU A 328 1.32 -26.17 -1.74
CA LEU A 328 -0.04 -26.30 -1.24
C LEU A 328 -0.19 -25.74 0.19
N GLY A 329 0.80 -25.97 1.05
CA GLY A 329 0.84 -25.43 2.41
C GLY A 329 0.89 -23.91 2.42
N ILE A 330 1.78 -23.30 1.62
CA ILE A 330 1.90 -21.84 1.50
C ILE A 330 0.60 -21.25 0.97
N GLN A 331 0.04 -21.82 -0.11
CA GLN A 331 -1.22 -21.31 -0.67
C GLN A 331 -2.36 -21.37 0.35
N LYS A 332 -2.47 -22.44 1.14
CA LYS A 332 -3.49 -22.54 2.18
C LYS A 332 -3.29 -21.51 3.29
N SER A 333 -2.04 -21.26 3.70
CA SER A 333 -1.71 -20.23 4.69
C SER A 333 -2.05 -18.84 4.18
N LEU A 334 -1.73 -18.54 2.92
CA LEU A 334 -2.07 -17.28 2.25
C LEU A 334 -3.59 -17.06 2.15
N ASP A 335 -4.35 -18.11 1.80
CA ASP A 335 -5.82 -18.04 1.74
C ASP A 335 -6.44 -17.74 3.12
N LEU A 336 -5.92 -18.37 4.18
CA LEU A 336 -6.36 -18.14 5.56
C LEU A 336 -6.02 -16.72 6.02
N LEU A 337 -4.79 -16.27 5.76
CA LEU A 337 -4.37 -14.91 6.07
C LEU A 337 -5.27 -13.89 5.35
N SER A 338 -5.46 -14.06 4.04
CA SER A 338 -6.28 -13.18 3.21
C SER A 338 -7.73 -13.07 3.71
N LEU A 339 -8.32 -14.18 4.15
CA LEU A 339 -9.65 -14.18 4.76
C LEU A 339 -9.66 -13.42 6.10
N LYS A 340 -8.67 -13.67 6.96
CA LYS A 340 -8.55 -13.06 8.30
C LYS A 340 -8.35 -11.55 8.26
N VAL A 341 -7.57 -11.06 7.31
CA VAL A 341 -7.30 -9.62 7.12
C VAL A 341 -8.36 -8.91 6.26
N GLY A 342 -9.47 -9.60 5.95
CA GLY A 342 -10.63 -9.02 5.29
C GLY A 342 -10.52 -8.85 3.77
N MET A 343 -9.52 -9.47 3.13
CA MET A 343 -9.29 -9.38 1.68
C MET A 343 -10.01 -10.45 0.84
N GLY A 344 -10.73 -11.38 1.47
CA GLY A 344 -11.38 -12.53 0.82
C GLY A 344 -10.41 -13.67 0.52
N ALA A 345 -10.88 -14.88 0.22
CA ALA A 345 -10.04 -16.08 0.14
C ALA A 345 -9.27 -16.24 -1.19
N GLY A 346 -9.15 -15.17 -1.98
CA GLY A 346 -8.66 -15.23 -3.36
C GLY A 346 -7.54 -14.25 -3.73
N ARG A 347 -7.14 -13.33 -2.85
CA ARG A 347 -6.22 -12.23 -3.19
C ARG A 347 -4.82 -12.68 -3.55
N TYR A 348 -4.31 -13.71 -2.86
CA TYR A 348 -2.94 -14.22 -2.96
C TYR A 348 -2.84 -15.59 -3.64
N LYS A 349 -3.82 -15.94 -4.49
CA LYS A 349 -3.77 -17.17 -5.28
C LYS A 349 -2.86 -17.02 -6.48
N TYR A 350 -1.82 -17.85 -6.57
CA TYR A 350 -0.88 -17.85 -7.70
C TYR A 350 -1.37 -18.66 -8.91
N ASP A 351 -2.35 -19.54 -8.72
CA ASP A 351 -2.86 -20.37 -9.82
C ASP A 351 -3.97 -19.63 -10.61
N SER A 352 -3.59 -19.18 -11.80
CA SER A 352 -4.47 -18.56 -12.80
C SER A 352 -5.05 -19.58 -13.79
N GLY A 353 -4.83 -20.88 -13.60
CA GLY A 353 -5.22 -21.94 -14.55
C GLY A 353 -6.51 -22.72 -14.22
N GLY A 354 -7.02 -22.65 -12.99
CA GLY A 354 -8.27 -23.32 -12.62
C GLY A 354 -9.50 -22.52 -13.03
N VAL A 355 -10.42 -23.11 -13.79
CA VAL A 355 -11.77 -22.56 -14.01
C VAL A 355 -12.47 -22.51 -12.66
N LYS A 356 -12.31 -21.40 -11.93
CA LYS A 356 -13.08 -21.13 -10.71
C LYS A 356 -14.54 -21.10 -11.09
N THR A 357 -15.38 -21.75 -10.29
CA THR A 357 -16.82 -21.65 -10.49
C THR A 357 -17.22 -20.18 -10.30
N ALA A 358 -18.05 -19.63 -11.20
CA ALA A 358 -18.39 -18.21 -11.21
C ALA A 358 -18.92 -17.72 -9.85
N THR A 359 -19.57 -18.60 -9.08
CA THR A 359 -20.11 -18.32 -7.75
C THR A 359 -19.04 -18.02 -6.70
N GLU A 360 -17.92 -18.73 -6.69
CA GLU A 360 -16.82 -18.51 -5.74
C GLU A 360 -16.09 -17.19 -6.04
N VAL A 361 -15.92 -16.85 -7.33
CA VAL A 361 -15.32 -15.57 -7.76
C VAL A 361 -16.19 -14.39 -7.35
N ILE A 362 -17.52 -14.52 -7.45
CA ILE A 362 -18.46 -13.47 -7.03
C ILE A 362 -18.45 -13.32 -5.51
N SER A 363 -18.40 -14.43 -4.75
CA SER A 363 -18.38 -14.38 -3.27
C SER A 363 -17.09 -13.75 -2.73
N ASP A 364 -15.92 -14.19 -3.21
CA ASP A 364 -14.62 -13.65 -2.77
C ASP A 364 -14.52 -12.14 -3.07
N LYS A 365 -14.98 -11.72 -4.26
CA LYS A 365 -15.01 -10.29 -4.64
C LYS A 365 -16.03 -9.50 -3.80
N SER A 366 -17.14 -10.12 -3.38
CA SER A 366 -18.14 -9.46 -2.55
C SER A 366 -17.64 -9.18 -1.14
N ASP A 367 -16.94 -10.13 -0.51
CA ASP A 367 -16.38 -9.94 0.84
C ASP A 367 -15.34 -8.82 0.86
N LEU A 368 -14.44 -8.81 -0.14
CA LEU A 368 -13.47 -7.73 -0.33
C LEU A 368 -14.17 -6.37 -0.53
N TYR A 369 -15.21 -6.32 -1.38
CA TYR A 369 -15.96 -5.10 -1.62
C TYR A 369 -16.61 -4.55 -0.34
N GLN A 370 -17.26 -5.42 0.43
CA GLN A 370 -17.92 -5.03 1.69
C GLN A 370 -16.91 -4.51 2.72
N ASN A 371 -15.77 -5.18 2.88
CA ASN A 371 -14.75 -4.75 3.84
C ASN A 371 -14.06 -3.47 3.39
N ARG A 372 -13.76 -3.32 2.09
CA ARG A 372 -13.27 -2.04 1.55
C ARG A 372 -14.26 -0.92 1.81
N GLN A 373 -15.55 -1.12 1.55
CA GLN A 373 -16.55 -0.08 1.78
C GLN A 373 -16.60 0.36 3.25
N LYS A 374 -16.45 -0.56 4.20
CA LYS A 374 -16.34 -0.22 5.63
C LYS A 374 -15.15 0.70 5.91
N HIS A 375 -13.98 0.39 5.37
CA HIS A 375 -12.78 1.22 5.53
C HIS A 375 -12.91 2.57 4.82
N CYS A 376 -13.56 2.62 3.65
CA CYS A 376 -13.82 3.86 2.92
C CYS A 376 -14.66 4.86 3.71
N ILE A 377 -15.59 4.41 4.57
CA ILE A 377 -16.40 5.32 5.42
C ILE A 377 -15.49 6.17 6.31
N VAL A 378 -14.61 5.52 7.07
CA VAL A 378 -13.69 6.22 7.99
C VAL A 378 -12.72 7.11 7.22
N ILE A 379 -12.18 6.63 6.10
CA ILE A 379 -11.23 7.40 5.29
C ILE A 379 -11.90 8.60 4.61
N ALA A 380 -13.16 8.47 4.18
CA ALA A 380 -13.93 9.58 3.62
C ALA A 380 -14.06 10.70 4.64
N ASP A 381 -14.50 10.36 5.86
CA ASP A 381 -14.71 11.34 6.93
C ASP A 381 -13.40 12.05 7.31
N VAL A 382 -12.29 11.30 7.43
CA VAL A 382 -10.96 11.87 7.67
C VAL A 382 -10.55 12.83 6.56
N ILE A 383 -10.68 12.45 5.29
CA ILE A 383 -10.28 13.31 4.16
C ILE A 383 -11.16 14.56 4.09
N ILE A 384 -12.46 14.44 4.36
CA ILE A 384 -13.38 15.59 4.38
C ILE A 384 -12.98 16.55 5.50
N ASN A 385 -12.72 16.05 6.70
CA ASN A 385 -12.30 16.87 7.84
C ASN A 385 -10.93 17.51 7.61
N MET A 386 -10.00 16.81 6.97
CA MET A 386 -8.70 17.37 6.55
C MET A 386 -8.90 18.52 5.54
N VAL A 387 -9.80 18.39 4.56
CA VAL A 387 -10.10 19.50 3.62
C VAL A 387 -10.72 20.69 4.35
N ARG A 388 -11.57 20.47 5.36
CA ARG A 388 -12.12 21.55 6.20
C ARG A 388 -11.01 22.27 6.96
N ALA A 389 -10.09 21.55 7.59
CA ALA A 389 -8.94 22.12 8.28
C ALA A 389 -8.01 22.90 7.32
N VAL A 390 -7.67 22.32 6.17
CA VAL A 390 -6.84 22.98 5.13
C VAL A 390 -7.49 24.26 4.61
N SER A 391 -8.78 24.21 4.29
CA SER A 391 -9.51 25.40 3.80
C SER A 391 -9.65 26.49 4.86
N PHE A 392 -9.83 26.09 6.12
CA PHE A 392 -9.84 27.01 7.26
C PHE A 392 -8.48 27.71 7.40
N LEU A 393 -7.37 26.98 7.29
CA LEU A 393 -6.02 27.57 7.38
C LEU A 393 -5.66 28.47 6.18
N ASP A 394 -6.11 28.12 4.97
CA ASP A 394 -5.81 28.89 3.74
C ASP A 394 -6.71 30.13 3.57
N THR A 395 -8.00 30.03 3.94
CA THR A 395 -9.00 31.08 3.63
C THR A 395 -9.71 31.66 4.85
N GLY A 396 -9.56 31.06 6.03
CA GLY A 396 -10.28 31.43 7.25
C GLY A 396 -11.70 30.87 7.36
N GLY A 397 -12.14 30.03 6.41
CA GLY A 397 -13.47 29.40 6.42
C GLY A 397 -13.39 27.92 6.05
N ALA A 398 -14.19 27.09 6.75
CA ALA A 398 -14.28 25.67 6.47
C ALA A 398 -15.15 25.41 5.23
N ILE A 399 -14.61 24.65 4.27
CA ILE A 399 -15.28 24.28 3.03
C ILE A 399 -15.54 22.77 3.02
N ASP A 400 -16.78 22.39 2.73
CA ASP A 400 -17.15 20.98 2.58
C ASP A 400 -16.63 20.39 1.28
N ALA A 401 -16.15 19.15 1.38
CA ALA A 401 -15.69 18.35 0.26
C ALA A 401 -16.48 17.05 0.13
N THR A 402 -16.39 16.45 -1.05
CA THR A 402 -16.90 15.11 -1.32
C THR A 402 -15.75 14.26 -1.85
N VAL A 403 -15.68 13.02 -1.37
CA VAL A 403 -14.66 12.05 -1.78
C VAL A 403 -15.33 10.93 -2.56
N ASP A 404 -14.94 10.77 -3.82
CA ASP A 404 -15.41 9.68 -4.68
C ASP A 404 -14.30 8.62 -4.78
N PHE A 405 -14.58 7.42 -4.30
CA PHE A 405 -13.71 6.26 -4.45
C PHE A 405 -14.08 5.51 -5.75
N ASP A 406 -13.09 5.17 -6.58
CA ASP A 406 -13.36 4.38 -7.80
C ASP A 406 -13.55 2.89 -7.46
N ASP A 407 -14.78 2.40 -7.58
CA ASP A 407 -15.19 1.02 -7.31
C ASP A 407 -14.88 0.04 -8.45
N SER A 408 -14.45 0.55 -9.61
CA SER A 408 -14.25 -0.27 -10.80
C SER A 408 -13.08 -1.25 -10.77
N ILE A 409 -12.22 -1.16 -9.75
CA ILE A 409 -11.12 -2.11 -9.56
C ILE A 409 -11.67 -3.47 -9.09
N ILE A 410 -12.84 -3.48 -8.44
CA ILE A 410 -13.42 -4.68 -7.83
C ILE A 410 -14.67 -5.16 -8.59
N GLU A 411 -15.46 -4.24 -9.16
CA GLU A 411 -16.60 -4.63 -9.99
C GLU A 411 -16.15 -5.29 -11.29
N ASP A 412 -16.65 -6.51 -11.54
CA ASP A 412 -16.43 -7.20 -12.81
C ASP A 412 -17.19 -6.46 -13.91
N SER A 413 -16.46 -5.86 -14.86
CA SER A 413 -17.05 -5.17 -16.01
C SER A 413 -18.09 -6.03 -16.72
N ASN A 414 -17.93 -7.36 -16.73
CA ASN A 414 -18.90 -8.27 -17.33
C ASN A 414 -20.23 -8.31 -16.58
N SER A 415 -20.22 -8.29 -15.25
CA SER A 415 -21.44 -8.26 -14.44
C SER A 415 -22.18 -6.93 -14.58
N LEU A 416 -21.43 -5.83 -14.67
CA LEU A 416 -21.99 -4.50 -14.94
C LEU A 416 -22.62 -4.43 -16.33
N ILE A 417 -21.92 -4.95 -17.35
CA ILE A 417 -22.43 -5.06 -18.73
C ILE A 417 -23.68 -5.93 -18.76
N ASP A 418 -23.67 -7.12 -18.16
CA ASP A 418 -24.82 -8.03 -18.14
C ASP A 418 -26.05 -7.43 -17.43
N LYS A 419 -25.84 -6.72 -16.31
CA LYS A 419 -26.90 -6.01 -15.60
C LYS A 419 -27.47 -4.89 -16.47
N ASN A 420 -26.62 -4.10 -17.12
CA ASN A 420 -27.04 -3.04 -18.01
C ASN A 420 -27.77 -3.56 -19.25
N VAL A 421 -27.29 -4.64 -19.87
CA VAL A 421 -27.98 -5.32 -20.98
C VAL A 421 -29.36 -5.81 -20.55
N LYS A 422 -29.48 -6.43 -19.38
CA LYS A 422 -30.79 -6.87 -18.83
C LYS A 422 -31.74 -5.69 -18.57
N LEU A 423 -31.24 -4.60 -17.98
CA LEU A 423 -32.05 -3.41 -17.66
C LEU A 423 -32.50 -2.66 -18.91
N VAL A 424 -31.63 -2.54 -19.92
CA VAL A 424 -31.95 -1.95 -21.22
C VAL A 424 -32.97 -2.81 -21.97
N ASN A 425 -32.77 -4.14 -21.99
CA ASN A 425 -33.71 -5.08 -22.62
C ASN A 425 -35.08 -5.10 -21.92
N ALA A 426 -35.11 -4.90 -20.60
CA ALA A 426 -36.35 -4.77 -19.83
C ALA A 426 -37.02 -3.38 -19.97
N GLY A 427 -36.39 -2.42 -20.66
CA GLY A 427 -36.91 -1.06 -20.84
C GLY A 427 -36.85 -0.18 -19.58
N LEU A 428 -36.13 -0.61 -18.55
CA LEU A 428 -36.03 0.08 -17.26
C LEU A 428 -34.88 1.10 -17.22
N ARG A 429 -33.96 1.06 -18.20
CA ARG A 429 -32.81 1.97 -18.28
C ARG A 429 -32.59 2.46 -19.72
N SER A 430 -32.20 3.72 -19.87
CA SER A 430 -31.87 4.29 -21.18
C SER A 430 -30.55 3.72 -21.70
N LYS A 431 -30.43 3.57 -23.03
CA LYS A 431 -29.20 3.11 -23.69
C LYS A 431 -28.03 4.07 -23.43
N LEU A 432 -28.30 5.37 -23.33
CA LEU A 432 -27.30 6.39 -23.04
C LEU A 432 -26.70 6.20 -21.64
N THR A 433 -27.54 6.08 -20.62
CA THR A 433 -27.08 5.88 -19.23
C THR A 433 -26.32 4.55 -19.07
N ALA A 434 -26.68 3.52 -19.84
CA ALA A 434 -25.95 2.26 -19.87
C ALA A 434 -24.57 2.40 -20.53
N ILE A 435 -24.46 3.12 -21.65
CA ILE A 435 -23.18 3.37 -22.33
C ILE A 435 -22.26 4.22 -21.45
N MET A 436 -22.79 5.26 -20.81
CA MET A 436 -22.03 6.10 -19.87
C MET A 436 -21.43 5.26 -18.74
N GLU A 437 -22.19 4.32 -18.17
CA GLU A 437 -21.71 3.53 -17.03
C GLU A 437 -20.76 2.41 -17.46
N ILE A 438 -20.99 1.77 -18.62
CA ILE A 438 -20.12 0.72 -19.16
C ILE A 438 -18.78 1.30 -19.63
N ASN A 439 -18.81 2.40 -20.38
CA ASN A 439 -17.62 2.99 -20.99
C ASN A 439 -16.99 4.10 -20.14
N LYS A 440 -17.61 4.46 -19.01
CA LYS A 440 -17.20 5.56 -18.10
C LYS A 440 -16.92 6.88 -18.82
N CYS A 441 -17.70 7.16 -19.85
CA CYS A 441 -17.54 8.34 -20.68
C CYS A 441 -18.51 9.46 -20.25
N SER A 442 -18.16 10.68 -20.61
CA SER A 442 -19.03 11.84 -20.39
C SER A 442 -20.34 11.70 -21.18
N GLU A 443 -21.38 12.45 -20.79
CA GLU A 443 -22.69 12.41 -21.47
C GLU A 443 -22.57 12.71 -22.98
N GLN A 444 -21.60 13.55 -23.37
CA GLN A 444 -21.32 13.91 -24.76
C GLN A 444 -20.71 12.75 -25.54
N GLU A 445 -19.69 12.08 -25.00
CA GLU A 445 -19.05 10.93 -25.63
C GLU A 445 -19.99 9.71 -25.73
N ALA A 446 -20.88 9.53 -24.75
CA ALA A 446 -21.92 8.50 -24.80
C ALA A 446 -22.97 8.75 -25.88
N GLN A 447 -23.29 10.02 -26.14
CA GLN A 447 -24.22 10.42 -27.20
C GLN A 447 -23.60 10.17 -28.58
N GLU A 448 -22.31 10.49 -28.77
CA GLU A 448 -21.56 10.21 -30.00
C GLU A 448 -21.51 8.71 -30.29
N GLU A 449 -21.29 7.88 -29.28
CA GLU A 449 -21.31 6.43 -29.43
C GLU A 449 -22.69 5.91 -29.82
N LEU A 450 -23.76 6.48 -29.23
CA LEU A 450 -25.13 6.14 -29.58
C LEU A 450 -25.47 6.56 -31.02
N GLU A 451 -24.90 7.67 -31.51
CA GLU A 451 -25.00 8.08 -32.91
C GLU A 451 -24.23 7.18 -33.86
N ARG A 452 -23.04 6.69 -33.48
CA ARG A 452 -22.31 5.66 -34.25
C ARG A 452 -23.14 4.38 -34.38
N ILE A 453 -23.70 3.90 -33.28
CA ILE A 453 -24.58 2.71 -33.26
C ILE A 453 -25.82 2.92 -34.14
N ARG A 454 -26.38 4.15 -34.20
CA ARG A 454 -27.51 4.46 -35.11
C ARG A 454 -27.10 4.42 -36.58
N LYS A 455 -25.93 4.94 -36.93
CA LYS A 455 -25.39 4.88 -38.30
C LYS A 455 -25.12 3.44 -38.74
N ASP A 456 -24.56 2.60 -37.87
CA ASP A 456 -24.31 1.19 -38.17
C ASP A 456 -25.61 0.37 -38.35
N ASN A 457 -26.65 0.67 -37.58
CA ASN A 457 -27.96 0.03 -37.74
C ASN A 457 -28.73 0.49 -38.99
N GLN A 458 -28.39 1.64 -39.58
CA GLN A 458 -29.00 2.11 -40.83
C GLN A 458 -28.38 1.43 -42.06
N ILE A 459 -27.12 1.03 -42.00
CA ILE A 459 -26.39 0.41 -43.13
C ILE A 459 -26.85 -1.05 -43.38
N THR A 460 -27.36 -1.74 -42.36
CA THR A 460 -27.72 -3.17 -42.45
C THR A 460 -29.11 -3.46 -43.04
N GLY A 461 -29.88 -2.43 -43.40
CA GLY A 461 -31.31 -2.59 -43.71
C GLY A 461 -31.75 -2.33 -45.15
N GLN A 462 -30.99 -1.63 -46.02
CA GLN A 462 -31.62 -1.14 -47.25
C GLN A 462 -30.76 -0.88 -48.51
N ASP A 463 -29.45 -1.11 -48.55
CA ASP A 463 -28.65 -0.81 -49.76
C ASP A 463 -27.69 -1.94 -50.17
N ILE A 464 -28.26 -3.09 -50.57
CA ILE A 464 -27.59 -3.96 -51.54
C ILE A 464 -28.63 -4.25 -52.64
N ASP A 465 -28.79 -3.30 -53.56
CA ASP A 465 -29.46 -3.56 -54.84
C ASP A 465 -28.42 -4.12 -55.83
N TRP A 466 -28.60 -5.40 -56.18
CA TRP A 466 -27.76 -6.19 -57.06
C TRP A 466 -28.43 -6.34 -58.43
N THR A 467 -28.77 -5.25 -59.13
CA THR A 467 -29.19 -5.35 -60.55
C THR A 467 -28.85 -4.12 -61.41
N GLY A 468 -28.13 -4.37 -62.53
CA GLY A 468 -27.96 -3.49 -63.69
C GLY A 468 -26.62 -2.72 -63.70
N GLY A 469 -25.60 -3.04 -64.50
CA GLY A 469 -25.61 -3.48 -65.89
C GLY A 469 -25.20 -2.28 -66.76
N ASP A 470 -23.98 -2.34 -67.31
CA ASP A 470 -23.24 -1.32 -68.08
C ASP A 470 -24.05 -0.56 -69.14
N ASP A 471 -23.77 0.74 -69.31
CA ASP A 471 -23.26 1.36 -70.57
C ASP A 471 -23.47 2.90 -70.59
N ASP A 472 -22.36 3.59 -70.91
CA ASP A 472 -22.16 4.84 -71.66
C ASP A 472 -23.31 5.86 -71.87
N GLU A 473 -23.04 7.14 -71.56
CA GLU A 473 -22.94 8.21 -72.60
C GLU A 473 -22.49 9.57 -72.01
N LEU A 474 -21.61 10.22 -72.77
CA LEU A 474 -21.11 11.59 -72.64
C LEU A 474 -22.21 12.61 -72.97
N ASP A 475 -22.16 13.80 -72.37
CA ASP A 475 -22.18 15.06 -73.14
C ASP A 475 -21.85 16.31 -72.30
N GLU A 476 -21.12 17.19 -72.98
CA GLU A 476 -20.50 18.45 -72.55
C GLU A 476 -21.52 19.60 -72.40
N GLU A 477 -21.19 20.64 -71.61
CA GLU A 477 -20.93 22.00 -72.15
C GLU A 477 -20.51 23.01 -71.06
N ASP A 478 -19.73 23.96 -71.55
CA ASP A 478 -18.79 24.91 -70.97
C ASP A 478 -19.46 26.28 -70.70
N ASP A 479 -18.99 27.04 -69.70
CA ASP A 479 -18.72 28.47 -69.90
C ASP A 479 -17.87 29.07 -68.75
N SER A 480 -16.79 29.72 -69.15
CA SER A 480 -15.64 30.20 -68.38
C SER A 480 -15.79 31.70 -67.95
N PRO A 481 -14.74 32.48 -67.63
CA PRO A 481 -13.81 32.47 -66.48
C PRO A 481 -13.63 33.88 -65.81
N GLU A 482 -12.91 33.97 -64.68
CA GLU A 482 -12.17 35.19 -64.32
C GLU A 482 -10.70 34.86 -63.94
N GLU A 483 -9.77 35.27 -64.80
CA GLU A 483 -8.33 35.32 -64.57
C GLU A 483 -7.94 36.54 -63.72
N LYS A 484 -6.93 36.40 -62.84
CA LYS A 484 -5.85 37.41 -62.73
C LYS A 484 -4.50 36.77 -62.37
N GLU A 485 -3.65 36.76 -63.39
CA GLU A 485 -2.22 37.10 -63.42
C GLU A 485 -1.24 36.40 -62.46
N GLY A 486 -0.40 35.55 -63.06
CA GLY A 486 0.84 35.06 -62.48
C GLY A 486 2.04 35.98 -62.67
N LYS A 487 3.12 35.62 -61.97
CA LYS A 487 4.51 35.83 -62.40
C LYS A 487 5.35 34.60 -62.00
N GLU A 488 5.61 33.75 -62.99
CA GLU A 488 6.95 33.34 -63.47
C GLU A 488 8.14 33.55 -62.49
N ASN A 489 9.08 32.62 -62.23
CA ASN A 489 9.93 31.94 -63.21
C ASN A 489 10.95 30.96 -62.55
N GLN A 490 11.38 29.98 -63.36
CA GLN A 490 12.66 29.22 -63.39
C GLN A 490 12.85 27.89 -62.62
N ASP A 491 12.55 26.81 -63.36
CA ASP A 491 13.26 25.51 -63.46
C ASP A 491 14.69 25.65 -64.07
N PRO A 492 15.51 24.57 -64.29
CA PRO A 492 15.67 23.27 -63.61
C PRO A 492 17.18 22.89 -63.43
N ASP A 493 17.49 21.69 -62.93
CA ASP A 493 18.21 20.65 -63.69
C ASP A 493 19.13 19.69 -62.87
N ASP A 494 18.98 18.42 -63.23
CA ASP A 494 19.79 17.21 -63.13
C ASP A 494 20.91 17.00 -62.07
N SER A 495 20.85 15.83 -61.41
CA SER A 495 21.61 14.66 -61.88
C SER A 495 21.33 13.37 -61.07
N LYS A 496 20.76 12.38 -61.77
CA LYS A 496 20.69 10.95 -61.42
C LYS A 496 22.11 10.35 -61.33
N SER A 497 22.37 9.35 -60.49
CA SER A 497 22.37 7.89 -60.82
C SER A 497 23.50 7.22 -60.01
N GLY A 498 23.50 5.94 -59.62
CA GLY A 498 22.57 4.86 -59.85
C GLY A 498 23.05 3.53 -59.21
N LYS A 499 22.08 2.63 -59.04
CA LYS A 499 22.07 1.15 -59.15
C LYS A 499 23.27 0.28 -58.67
N THR A 500 22.91 -0.61 -57.73
CA THR A 500 23.18 -2.07 -57.55
C THR A 500 23.60 -2.87 -58.81
N PRO A 501 24.22 -4.09 -58.74
CA PRO A 501 23.73 -5.27 -57.97
C PRO A 501 24.78 -6.33 -57.44
N VAL A 502 24.22 -7.31 -56.71
CA VAL A 502 24.60 -8.67 -56.18
C VAL A 502 25.34 -9.55 -57.25
N PRO A 503 26.03 -10.73 -57.05
CA PRO A 503 25.82 -11.82 -56.06
C PRO A 503 27.04 -12.71 -55.60
N GLY A 504 26.78 -13.70 -54.72
CA GLY A 504 27.39 -15.05 -54.84
C GLY A 504 28.03 -15.74 -53.62
N ASP A 505 27.32 -16.76 -53.12
CA ASP A 505 27.75 -18.14 -52.76
C ASP A 505 28.56 -18.56 -51.51
N LYS A 506 28.12 -19.74 -51.04
CA LYS A 506 28.67 -20.75 -50.08
C LYS A 506 28.28 -20.52 -48.61
N GLU A 507 27.66 -21.46 -47.90
CA GLU A 507 27.47 -22.91 -48.04
C GLU A 507 26.20 -23.35 -47.28
#